data_AF-A0A7R9FIZ0-F1
#
_entry.id   AF-A0A7R9FIZ0-F1
#
_cell.length_a   1.000
_cell.length_b   1.000
_cell.length_c   1.000
_cell.angle_alpha   90.00
_cell.angle_beta   90.00
_cell.angle_gamma   90.00
#
_symmetry.space_group_name_H-M   'P 1'
#
loop_
_entity.id
_entity.type
_entity.pdbx_description
1 polymer ?
#
loop_
_entity_poly.entity_id
_entity_poly.type
_entity_poly.pdbx_seq_one_letter_code
_entity_poly.pdbx_strand_id
1 'polypeptide(L)'
;MKSLSQLAGQLGWYFSTVMLGLTIHGFLVLPALFTVVTRRLPFRFIFNLAEACTTAFGTGSSNATLPVSMKCLEEKNHVDTRVSKFMMPIGATINMDGTALYEAVAALFIAQVRNVQLSLGQILAVSVTATMASIGAAGIPQAGLVTMVMVLDTVGLDSKDVTIILALPFWGKYPSYQSGIETGTPRLVARCSDDCTMGQISVVVIGILRDRFRTTVNVIGDALGAGIVDHLSKGELARMTENAEELSDVEEHLMQPVGNKDNMALT
;
A
#
# COMPACT_ATOMS: atom_id res chain seq x y z
N MET A 1 3.49 -37.74 -1.97
CA MET A 1 4.05 -36.39 -1.73
C MET A 1 4.50 -35.83 -3.07
N LYS A 2 4.00 -34.67 -3.50
CA LYS A 2 4.51 -34.01 -4.72
C LYS A 2 6.01 -33.79 -4.55
N SER A 3 6.81 -33.95 -5.61
CA SER A 3 8.25 -33.71 -5.50
C SER A 3 8.50 -32.25 -5.12
N LEU A 4 9.59 -31.97 -4.39
CA LEU A 4 9.98 -30.60 -4.03
C LEU A 4 10.07 -29.69 -5.26
N SER A 5 10.49 -30.24 -6.40
CA SER A 5 10.52 -29.56 -7.69
C SER A 5 9.13 -29.20 -8.23
N GLN A 6 8.12 -30.06 -8.05
CA GLN A 6 6.74 -29.76 -8.44
C GLN A 6 6.14 -28.67 -7.56
N LEU A 7 6.39 -28.70 -6.25
CA LEU A 7 5.91 -27.65 -5.35
C LEU A 7 6.56 -26.30 -5.66
N ALA A 8 7.88 -26.27 -5.90
CA ALA A 8 8.59 -25.08 -6.32
C ALA A 8 8.05 -24.53 -7.66
N GLY A 9 7.74 -25.40 -8.61
CA GLY A 9 7.10 -25.01 -9.88
C GLY A 9 5.72 -24.38 -9.68
N GLN A 10 4.89 -24.95 -8.81
CA GLN A 10 3.55 -24.42 -8.49
C GLN A 10 3.62 -23.04 -7.81
N LEU A 11 4.56 -22.85 -6.88
CA LEU A 11 4.79 -21.56 -6.23
C LEU A 11 5.33 -20.50 -7.21
N GLY A 12 6.16 -20.92 -8.17
CA GLY A 12 6.62 -20.06 -9.26
C GLY A 12 5.47 -19.50 -10.09
N TRP A 13 4.54 -20.35 -10.52
CA TRP A 13 3.34 -19.94 -11.26
C TRP A 13 2.44 -19.00 -10.45
N TYR A 14 2.26 -19.29 -9.15
CA TYR A 14 1.54 -18.41 -8.24
C TYR A 14 2.18 -17.01 -8.21
N PHE A 15 3.49 -16.92 -7.99
CA PHE A 15 4.19 -15.65 -7.93
C PHE A 15 4.11 -14.88 -9.25
N SER A 16 4.33 -15.56 -10.38
CA SER A 16 4.18 -14.95 -11.71
C SER A 16 2.78 -14.37 -11.93
N THR A 17 1.74 -15.06 -11.46
CA THR A 17 0.36 -14.59 -11.54
C THR A 17 0.14 -13.31 -10.73
N VAL A 18 0.66 -13.27 -9.49
CA VAL A 18 0.58 -12.06 -8.64
C VAL A 18 1.36 -10.90 -9.27
N MET A 19 2.59 -11.13 -9.74
CA MET A 19 3.40 -10.08 -10.39
C MET A 19 2.74 -9.53 -11.65
N LEU A 20 2.18 -10.41 -12.47
CA LEU A 20 1.45 -10.02 -13.67
C LEU A 20 0.21 -9.19 -13.30
N GLY A 21 -0.58 -9.64 -12.32
CA GLY A 21 -1.75 -8.92 -11.84
C GLY A 21 -1.41 -7.52 -11.33
N LEU A 22 -0.38 -7.40 -10.47
CA LEU A 22 0.08 -6.10 -9.97
C LEU A 22 0.59 -5.20 -11.10
N THR A 23 1.29 -5.77 -12.09
CA THR A 23 1.81 -5.00 -13.23
C THR A 23 0.67 -4.47 -14.08
N ILE A 24 -0.31 -5.31 -14.41
CA ILE A 24 -1.51 -4.89 -15.14
C ILE A 24 -2.28 -3.83 -14.35
N HIS A 25 -2.47 -4.02 -13.04
CA HIS A 25 -3.19 -3.05 -12.22
C HIS A 25 -2.46 -1.70 -12.16
N GLY A 26 -1.17 -1.72 -11.84
CA GLY A 26 -0.35 -0.52 -11.66
C GLY A 26 -0.09 0.27 -12.95
N PHE A 27 0.12 -0.42 -14.08
CA PHE A 27 0.53 0.22 -15.34
C PHE A 27 -0.58 0.33 -16.39
N LEU A 28 -1.68 -0.42 -16.26
CA LEU A 28 -2.81 -0.35 -17.19
C LEU A 28 -4.08 0.13 -16.51
N VAL A 29 -4.53 -0.50 -15.42
CA VAL A 29 -5.83 -0.18 -14.80
C VAL A 29 -5.84 1.21 -14.16
N LEU A 30 -4.91 1.49 -13.23
CA LEU A 30 -4.85 2.79 -12.55
C LEU A 30 -4.57 3.95 -13.53
N PRO A 31 -3.62 3.84 -14.48
CA PRO A 31 -3.39 4.91 -15.45
C PRO A 31 -4.57 5.09 -16.43
N ALA A 32 -5.26 4.01 -16.81
CA ALA A 32 -6.48 4.10 -17.62
C ALA A 32 -7.60 4.82 -16.86
N LEU A 33 -7.83 4.49 -15.58
CA LEU A 33 -8.80 5.17 -14.73
C LEU A 33 -8.49 6.68 -14.63
N PHE A 34 -7.23 7.03 -14.38
CA PHE A 34 -6.79 8.42 -14.37
C PHE A 34 -7.08 9.12 -15.71
N THR A 35 -6.81 8.45 -16.83
CA THR A 35 -7.04 9.00 -18.18
C THR A 35 -8.52 9.21 -18.45
N VAL A 36 -9.38 8.27 -18.07
CA VAL A 36 -10.83 8.36 -18.28
C VAL A 36 -11.43 9.54 -17.51
N VAL A 37 -11.01 9.74 -16.26
CA VAL A 37 -11.56 10.79 -15.40
C VAL A 37 -10.98 12.17 -15.73
N THR A 38 -9.65 12.29 -15.82
CA THR A 38 -8.98 13.59 -16.03
C THR A 38 -8.90 14.00 -17.51
N ARG A 39 -9.18 13.06 -18.43
CA ARG A 39 -8.98 13.20 -19.88
C ARG A 39 -7.56 13.63 -20.27
N ARG A 40 -6.57 13.23 -19.48
CA ARG A 40 -5.14 13.53 -19.69
C ARG A 40 -4.31 12.26 -19.62
N LEU A 41 -3.21 12.24 -20.39
CA LEU A 41 -2.28 11.11 -20.36
C LEU A 41 -1.50 11.08 -19.02
N PRO A 42 -1.43 9.92 -18.35
CA PRO A 42 -0.87 9.76 -17.00
C PRO A 42 0.66 9.65 -17.02
N PHE A 43 1.28 9.46 -18.19
CA PHE A 43 2.72 9.17 -18.30
C PHE A 43 3.59 10.26 -17.67
N ARG A 44 3.27 11.53 -17.91
CA ARG A 44 4.02 12.64 -17.31
C ARG A 44 3.82 12.69 -15.79
N PHE A 45 2.60 12.42 -15.33
CA PHE A 45 2.25 12.39 -13.91
C PHE A 45 3.04 11.30 -13.16
N ILE A 46 3.08 10.09 -13.73
CA ILE A 46 3.82 8.94 -13.18
C ILE A 46 5.33 9.18 -13.25
N PHE A 47 5.85 9.76 -14.34
CA PHE A 47 7.27 10.07 -14.47
C PHE A 47 7.75 11.05 -13.38
N ASN A 48 6.93 12.05 -13.07
CA ASN A 48 7.21 13.01 -11.99
C ASN A 48 7.26 12.35 -10.59
N LEU A 49 6.66 11.17 -10.43
CA LEU A 49 6.68 10.37 -9.20
C LEU A 49 7.85 9.38 -9.13
N ALA A 50 8.78 9.37 -10.09
CA ALA A 50 9.86 8.38 -10.14
C ALA A 50 10.69 8.29 -8.84
N GLU A 51 10.92 9.41 -8.16
CA GLU A 51 11.60 9.48 -6.87
C GLU A 51 10.81 8.75 -5.78
N ALA A 52 9.51 9.04 -5.66
CA ALA A 52 8.62 8.34 -4.74
C ALA A 52 8.53 6.83 -5.06
N CYS A 53 8.42 6.45 -6.33
CA CYS A 53 8.42 5.04 -6.75
C CYS A 53 9.72 4.32 -6.34
N THR A 54 10.86 4.98 -6.48
CA THR A 54 12.17 4.44 -6.10
C THR A 54 12.28 4.29 -4.58
N THR A 55 11.82 5.28 -3.80
CA THR A 55 11.77 5.20 -2.34
C THR A 55 10.80 4.10 -1.87
N ALA A 56 9.63 3.98 -2.49
CA ALA A 56 8.65 2.93 -2.19
C ALA A 56 9.24 1.54 -2.45
N PHE A 57 9.91 1.38 -3.59
CA PHE A 57 10.56 0.13 -3.94
C PHE A 57 11.72 -0.18 -3.00
N GLY A 58 12.51 0.82 -2.59
CA GLY A 58 13.66 0.67 -1.71
C GLY A 58 13.30 0.40 -0.24
N THR A 59 12.22 1.00 0.26
CA THR A 59 11.77 0.85 1.66
C THR A 59 10.78 -0.30 1.84
N GLY A 60 9.98 -0.61 0.82
CA GLY A 60 8.86 -1.54 0.92
C GLY A 60 7.69 -1.02 1.76
N SER A 61 7.66 0.28 2.12
CA SER A 61 6.61 0.87 2.98
C SER A 61 5.96 2.12 2.37
N SER A 62 4.63 2.15 2.29
CA SER A 62 3.86 3.32 1.83
C SER A 62 3.99 4.50 2.80
N ASN A 63 3.91 4.23 4.11
CA ASN A 63 4.04 5.27 5.14
C ASN A 63 5.44 5.88 5.18
N ALA A 64 6.49 5.09 4.94
CA ALA A 64 7.86 5.62 4.85
C ALA A 64 8.07 6.50 3.61
N THR A 65 7.25 6.32 2.57
CA THR A 65 7.35 7.01 1.29
C THR A 65 6.41 8.22 1.18
N LEU A 66 5.47 8.35 2.12
CA LEU A 66 4.48 9.43 2.19
C LEU A 66 5.08 10.84 2.04
N PRO A 67 6.12 11.26 2.79
CA PRO A 67 6.66 12.62 2.66
C PRO A 67 7.29 12.89 1.30
N VAL A 68 7.96 11.90 0.70
CA VAL A 68 8.56 12.02 -0.64
C VAL A 68 7.46 12.10 -1.71
N SER A 69 6.37 11.34 -1.52
CA SER A 69 5.23 11.32 -2.44
C SER A 69 4.48 12.65 -2.44
N MET A 70 4.18 13.21 -1.25
CA MET A 70 3.56 14.53 -1.12
C MET A 70 4.42 15.62 -1.78
N LYS A 71 5.74 15.60 -1.53
CA LYS A 71 6.67 16.54 -2.17
C LYS A 71 6.64 16.44 -3.70
N CYS A 72 6.68 15.23 -4.26
CA CYS A 72 6.62 15.05 -5.72
C CYS A 72 5.28 15.52 -6.30
N LEU A 73 4.17 15.32 -5.59
CA LEU A 73 2.85 15.78 -6.02
C LEU A 73 2.74 17.31 -6.05
N GLU A 74 3.20 17.96 -4.99
CA GLU A 74 3.11 19.42 -4.83
C GLU A 74 4.10 20.15 -5.75
N GLU A 75 5.37 19.71 -5.78
CA GLU A 75 6.43 20.42 -6.51
C GLU A 75 6.47 20.08 -8.00
N LYS A 76 6.25 18.80 -8.37
CA LYS A 76 6.45 18.34 -9.77
C LYS A 76 5.14 18.18 -10.54
N ASN A 77 4.06 17.78 -9.87
CA ASN A 77 2.74 17.61 -10.48
C ASN A 77 1.79 18.78 -10.22
N HIS A 78 2.17 19.74 -9.36
CA HIS A 78 1.40 20.93 -9.02
C HIS A 78 -0.03 20.63 -8.53
N VAL A 79 -0.17 19.55 -7.77
CA VAL A 79 -1.41 19.23 -7.05
C VAL A 79 -1.54 20.18 -5.86
N ASP A 80 -2.76 20.67 -5.60
CA ASP A 80 -3.02 21.57 -4.47
C ASP A 80 -2.62 20.90 -3.15
N THR A 81 -1.84 21.61 -2.32
CA THR A 81 -1.34 21.13 -1.04
C THR A 81 -2.46 20.67 -0.10
N ARG A 82 -3.66 21.28 -0.18
CA ARG A 82 -4.84 20.88 0.61
C ARG A 82 -5.29 19.47 0.22
N VAL A 83 -5.30 19.16 -1.08
CA VAL A 83 -5.64 17.82 -1.59
C VAL A 83 -4.56 16.82 -1.22
N SER A 84 -3.29 17.14 -1.46
CA SER A 84 -2.13 16.29 -1.14
C SER A 84 -2.12 15.88 0.34
N LYS A 85 -2.20 16.85 1.25
CA LYS A 85 -2.16 16.63 2.72
C LYS A 85 -3.34 15.84 3.25
N PHE A 86 -4.49 15.89 2.57
CA PHE A 86 -5.67 15.14 2.97
C PHE A 86 -5.70 13.73 2.37
N MET A 87 -5.49 13.61 1.06
CA MET A 87 -5.61 12.35 0.34
C MET A 87 -4.46 11.39 0.61
N MET A 88 -3.22 11.87 0.66
CA MET A 88 -2.06 10.98 0.72
C MET A 88 -1.96 10.17 2.02
N PRO A 89 -2.17 10.75 3.22
CA PRO A 89 -2.19 9.98 4.46
C PRO A 89 -3.33 8.95 4.53
N ILE A 90 -4.50 9.31 4.00
CA ILE A 90 -5.66 8.41 3.91
C ILE A 90 -5.34 7.24 2.97
N GLY A 91 -4.80 7.54 1.79
CA GLY A 91 -4.38 6.56 0.78
C GLY A 91 -3.37 5.56 1.34
N ALA A 92 -2.30 6.05 1.98
CA ALA A 92 -1.26 5.18 2.53
C ALA A 92 -1.75 4.14 3.55
N THR A 93 -2.93 4.37 4.14
CA THR A 93 -3.61 3.45 5.06
C THR A 93 -4.66 2.61 4.34
N ILE A 94 -5.57 3.23 3.59
CA ILE A 94 -6.76 2.56 3.04
C ILE A 94 -6.47 1.88 1.69
N ASN A 95 -5.63 2.47 0.85
CA ASN A 95 -5.35 1.99 -0.50
C ASN A 95 -4.35 0.83 -0.47
N MET A 96 -4.89 -0.35 -0.21
CA MET A 96 -4.14 -1.60 -0.16
C MET A 96 -4.52 -2.55 -1.31
N ASP A 97 -4.72 -2.02 -2.51
CA ASP A 97 -5.08 -2.80 -3.72
C ASP A 97 -4.15 -3.99 -3.95
N GLY A 98 -2.83 -3.78 -3.84
CA GLY A 98 -1.88 -4.85 -4.02
C GLY A 98 -1.97 -5.94 -2.95
N THR A 99 -2.45 -5.61 -1.75
CA THR A 99 -2.73 -6.58 -0.68
C THR A 99 -3.96 -7.42 -1.04
N ALA A 100 -5.07 -6.77 -1.39
CA ALA A 100 -6.30 -7.46 -1.78
C ALA A 100 -6.06 -8.42 -2.97
N LEU A 101 -5.28 -7.98 -3.98
CA LEU A 101 -4.96 -8.79 -5.14
C LEU A 101 -4.19 -10.05 -4.75
N TYR A 102 -3.12 -9.94 -3.94
CA TYR A 102 -2.34 -11.13 -3.58
C TYR A 102 -3.18 -12.08 -2.71
N GLU A 103 -3.99 -11.57 -1.78
CA GLU A 103 -4.81 -12.39 -0.88
C GLU A 103 -5.87 -13.19 -1.66
N ALA A 104 -6.52 -12.54 -2.63
CA ALA A 104 -7.47 -13.21 -3.50
C ALA A 104 -6.80 -14.31 -4.34
N VAL A 105 -5.67 -14.02 -4.98
CA VAL A 105 -4.93 -15.00 -5.79
C VAL A 105 -4.40 -16.16 -4.92
N ALA A 106 -3.94 -15.84 -3.70
CA ALA A 106 -3.46 -16.81 -2.72
C ALA A 106 -4.57 -17.79 -2.31
N ALA A 107 -5.78 -17.30 -2.05
CA ALA A 107 -6.91 -18.13 -1.64
C ALA A 107 -7.34 -19.06 -2.78
N LEU A 108 -7.40 -18.54 -4.01
CA LEU A 108 -7.68 -19.34 -5.21
C LEU A 108 -6.61 -20.42 -5.45
N PHE A 109 -5.33 -20.07 -5.26
CA PHE A 109 -4.23 -21.02 -5.39
C PHE A 109 -4.30 -22.15 -4.35
N ILE A 110 -4.59 -21.84 -3.08
CA ILE A 110 -4.76 -22.87 -2.04
C ILE A 110 -5.91 -23.79 -2.39
N ALA A 111 -7.06 -23.25 -2.81
CA ALA A 111 -8.20 -24.05 -3.22
C ALA A 111 -7.82 -25.04 -4.35
N GLN A 112 -7.06 -24.57 -5.35
CA GLN A 112 -6.56 -25.40 -6.44
C GLN A 112 -5.59 -26.48 -5.96
N VAL A 113 -4.66 -26.16 -5.05
CA VAL A 113 -3.71 -27.13 -4.49
C VAL A 113 -4.42 -28.24 -3.71
N ARG A 114 -5.51 -27.90 -3.03
CA ARG A 114 -6.34 -28.82 -2.24
C ARG A 114 -7.42 -29.53 -3.06
N ASN A 115 -7.51 -29.24 -4.37
CA ASN A 115 -8.56 -29.72 -5.28
C ASN A 115 -9.99 -29.40 -4.80
N VAL A 116 -10.16 -28.27 -4.10
CA VAL A 116 -11.46 -27.76 -3.69
C VAL A 116 -11.99 -26.88 -4.83
N GLN A 117 -13.16 -27.23 -5.37
CA GLN A 117 -13.84 -26.39 -6.36
C GLN A 117 -14.58 -25.27 -5.64
N LEU A 118 -14.16 -24.03 -5.89
CA LEU A 118 -14.86 -22.85 -5.40
C LEU A 118 -16.01 -22.51 -6.36
N SER A 119 -17.20 -22.34 -5.80
CA SER A 119 -18.35 -21.79 -6.51
C SER A 119 -18.16 -20.31 -6.83
N LEU A 120 -18.91 -19.76 -7.79
CA LEU A 120 -18.89 -18.33 -8.10
C LEU A 120 -19.16 -17.46 -6.86
N GLY A 121 -20.07 -17.89 -5.99
CA GLY A 121 -20.37 -17.18 -4.74
C GLY A 121 -19.18 -17.11 -3.78
N GLN A 122 -18.40 -18.20 -3.67
CA GLN A 122 -17.18 -18.22 -2.85
C GLN A 122 -16.08 -17.35 -3.44
N ILE A 123 -15.94 -17.32 -4.77
CA ILE A 123 -14.98 -16.43 -5.44
C ILE A 123 -15.31 -14.95 -5.15
N LEU A 124 -16.58 -14.58 -5.26
CA LEU A 124 -17.04 -13.22 -4.93
C LEU A 124 -16.83 -12.90 -3.43
N ALA A 125 -17.10 -13.86 -2.54
CA ALA A 125 -16.85 -13.71 -1.11
C ALA A 125 -15.37 -13.47 -0.80
N VAL A 126 -14.46 -14.22 -1.45
CA VAL A 126 -13.01 -14.01 -1.34
C VAL A 126 -12.63 -12.61 -1.79
N SER A 127 -13.16 -12.14 -2.93
CA SER A 127 -12.84 -10.80 -3.44
C SER A 127 -13.27 -9.70 -2.45
N VAL A 128 -14.51 -9.74 -1.96
CA VAL A 128 -15.02 -8.73 -1.00
C VAL A 128 -14.24 -8.78 0.31
N THR A 129 -14.00 -9.99 0.83
CA THR A 129 -13.28 -10.17 2.10
C THR A 129 -11.84 -9.71 1.98
N ALA A 130 -11.13 -10.05 0.90
CA ALA A 130 -9.75 -9.61 0.68
C ALA A 130 -9.65 -8.09 0.60
N THR A 131 -10.59 -7.43 -0.08
CA THR A 131 -10.64 -5.96 -0.11
C THR A 131 -10.86 -5.38 1.29
N MET A 132 -11.82 -5.88 2.05
CA MET A 132 -12.08 -5.41 3.41
C MET A 132 -10.90 -5.66 4.36
N ALA A 133 -10.33 -6.87 4.30
CA ALA A 133 -9.19 -7.27 5.11
C ALA A 133 -7.95 -6.43 4.80
N SER A 134 -7.72 -6.10 3.52
CA SER A 134 -6.59 -5.27 3.12
C SER A 134 -6.60 -3.87 3.74
N ILE A 135 -7.78 -3.27 3.94
CA ILE A 135 -7.91 -1.97 4.61
C ILE A 135 -7.54 -2.11 6.10
N GLY A 136 -7.97 -3.21 6.73
CA GLY A 136 -7.70 -3.50 8.15
C GLY A 136 -6.25 -3.88 8.47
N ALA A 137 -5.44 -4.22 7.46
CA ALA A 137 -4.02 -4.60 7.62
C ALA A 137 -3.08 -3.41 7.79
N ALA A 138 -3.59 -2.19 7.67
CA ALA A 138 -2.78 -1.00 7.49
C ALA A 138 -1.88 -0.67 8.68
N GLY A 139 -0.59 -0.45 8.41
CA GLY A 139 0.36 0.05 9.41
C GLY A 139 0.98 -0.99 10.34
N ILE A 140 0.57 -2.27 10.27
CA ILE A 140 1.13 -3.34 11.12
C ILE A 140 2.06 -4.24 10.29
N PRO A 141 3.38 -4.27 10.57
CA PRO A 141 4.27 -5.28 10.00
C PRO A 141 3.74 -6.67 10.35
N GLN A 142 3.69 -7.59 9.37
CA GLN A 142 3.24 -8.98 9.56
C GLN A 142 1.71 -9.21 9.64
N ALA A 143 0.88 -8.17 9.42
CA ALA A 143 -0.58 -8.29 9.38
C ALA A 143 -1.12 -9.20 8.25
N GLY A 144 -0.35 -9.36 7.16
CA GLY A 144 -0.74 -10.18 6.01
C GLY A 144 -1.04 -11.65 6.34
N LEU A 145 -0.57 -12.17 7.48
CA LEU A 145 -0.93 -13.50 7.96
C LEU A 145 -2.37 -13.58 8.44
N VAL A 146 -2.75 -12.60 9.26
CA VAL A 146 -4.04 -12.57 9.95
C VAL A 146 -5.15 -12.35 8.92
N THR A 147 -4.93 -11.44 7.98
CA THR A 147 -5.85 -11.16 6.88
C THR A 147 -5.97 -12.35 5.92
N MET A 148 -4.86 -13.05 5.63
CA MET A 148 -4.92 -14.26 4.80
C MET A 148 -5.73 -15.38 5.47
N VAL A 149 -5.58 -15.59 6.79
CA VAL A 149 -6.40 -16.54 7.54
C VAL A 149 -7.88 -16.16 7.48
N MET A 150 -8.20 -14.88 7.67
CA MET A 150 -9.56 -14.37 7.56
C MET A 150 -10.17 -14.67 6.18
N VAL A 151 -9.44 -14.42 5.09
CA VAL A 151 -9.93 -14.69 3.73
C VAL A 151 -10.17 -16.19 3.49
N LEU A 152 -9.30 -17.07 3.97
CA LEU A 152 -9.50 -18.52 3.83
C LEU A 152 -10.71 -19.03 4.62
N ASP A 153 -10.94 -18.48 5.82
CA ASP A 153 -12.07 -18.86 6.67
C ASP A 153 -13.41 -18.57 5.98
N THR A 154 -13.50 -17.48 5.20
CA THR A 154 -14.75 -17.14 4.46
C THR A 154 -15.18 -18.17 3.43
N VAL A 155 -14.26 -19.02 2.98
CA VAL A 155 -14.54 -20.12 2.04
C VAL A 155 -14.40 -21.50 2.67
N GLY A 156 -14.18 -21.56 3.99
CA GLY A 156 -14.07 -22.81 4.74
C GLY A 156 -12.79 -23.61 4.46
N LEU A 157 -11.71 -22.93 4.07
CA LEU A 157 -10.40 -23.57 3.87
C LEU A 157 -9.59 -23.55 5.18
N ASP A 158 -8.85 -24.62 5.45
CA ASP A 158 -8.08 -24.76 6.69
C ASP A 158 -6.95 -23.70 6.73
N SER A 159 -6.90 -22.92 7.82
CA SER A 159 -5.90 -21.88 8.04
C SER A 159 -4.46 -22.43 8.11
N LYS A 160 -4.29 -23.73 8.33
CA LYS A 160 -2.99 -24.42 8.24
C LYS A 160 -2.41 -24.42 6.82
N ASP A 161 -3.23 -24.25 5.78
CA ASP A 161 -2.75 -24.21 4.41
C ASP A 161 -2.06 -22.87 4.06
N VAL A 162 -2.21 -21.82 4.89
CA VAL A 162 -1.44 -20.56 4.73
C VAL A 162 0.07 -20.85 4.81
N THR A 163 0.49 -21.86 5.57
CA THR A 163 1.89 -22.28 5.69
C THR A 163 2.51 -22.69 4.34
N ILE A 164 1.71 -23.12 3.37
CA ILE A 164 2.16 -23.46 2.00
C ILE A 164 2.62 -22.19 1.25
N ILE A 165 1.92 -21.07 1.48
CA ILE A 165 2.27 -19.75 0.93
C ILE A 165 3.40 -19.10 1.75
N LEU A 166 3.51 -19.45 3.04
CA LEU A 166 4.49 -18.89 3.98
C LEU A 166 5.78 -19.69 4.17
N ALA A 167 6.01 -20.75 3.41
CA ALA A 167 7.31 -21.43 3.41
C ALA A 167 8.50 -20.51 2.99
N LEU A 168 8.26 -19.20 2.84
CA LEU A 168 9.02 -18.21 2.10
C LEU A 168 9.35 -16.95 2.94
N PRO A 169 8.83 -16.79 4.17
CA PRO A 169 9.61 -16.07 5.19
C PRO A 169 9.68 -16.77 6.55
N PHE A 170 8.95 -17.88 6.78
CA PHE A 170 8.79 -18.43 8.13
C PHE A 170 9.80 -19.50 8.56
N TRP A 171 10.53 -20.13 7.64
CA TRP A 171 11.46 -21.20 8.04
C TRP A 171 12.68 -20.67 8.83
N GLY A 172 12.98 -19.37 8.74
CA GLY A 172 14.13 -18.76 9.43
C GLY A 172 13.85 -18.13 10.79
N LYS A 173 12.60 -18.07 11.28
CA LYS A 173 12.25 -17.27 12.47
C LYS A 173 11.67 -18.05 13.66
N TYR A 174 11.45 -19.36 13.53
CA TYR A 174 11.03 -20.21 14.64
C TYR A 174 11.75 -21.57 14.58
N PRO A 175 13.02 -21.66 15.01
CA PRO A 175 13.51 -22.94 15.48
C PRO A 175 12.81 -23.17 16.83
N SER A 176 11.91 -24.15 16.85
CA SER A 176 11.42 -24.79 18.07
C SER A 176 10.31 -24.08 18.85
N TYR A 177 9.11 -24.64 18.74
CA TYR A 177 8.34 -24.96 19.95
C TYR A 177 9.07 -26.13 20.64
N GLN A 178 10.13 -25.84 21.39
CA GLN A 178 10.67 -26.73 22.42
C GLN A 178 10.83 -25.90 23.68
N SER A 179 10.06 -26.27 24.70
CA SER A 179 10.20 -25.78 26.06
C SER A 179 11.61 -26.06 26.57
N GLY A 180 12.35 -25.00 26.91
CA GLY A 180 13.65 -25.09 27.57
C GLY A 180 14.00 -23.75 28.22
N ILE A 181 13.88 -23.71 29.55
CA ILE A 181 14.31 -22.59 30.41
C ILE A 181 15.83 -22.67 30.49
N GLU A 182 16.59 -21.66 30.06
CA GLU A 182 17.89 -21.35 30.67
C GLU A 182 18.48 -19.98 30.29
N THR A 183 18.68 -19.17 31.33
CA THR A 183 19.66 -18.07 31.49
C THR A 183 19.51 -16.79 30.65
N GLY A 184 19.19 -15.70 31.35
CA GLY A 184 18.91 -14.39 30.77
C GLY A 184 20.16 -13.62 30.31
N THR A 185 20.20 -13.26 29.03
CA THR A 185 20.78 -12.01 28.51
C THR A 185 20.40 -11.85 27.02
N PRO A 186 19.71 -10.78 26.60
CA PRO A 186 19.34 -10.61 25.20
C PRO A 186 20.49 -9.95 24.42
N ARG A 187 21.31 -10.76 23.74
CA ARG A 187 22.14 -10.31 22.62
C ARG A 187 21.57 -10.89 21.31
N LEU A 188 20.94 -10.02 20.52
CA LEU A 188 20.48 -10.33 19.16
C LEU A 188 21.69 -10.40 18.21
N VAL A 189 22.35 -11.56 18.16
CA VAL A 189 23.24 -11.92 17.05
C VAL A 189 22.63 -13.16 16.41
N ALA A 190 21.96 -12.97 15.28
CA ALA A 190 21.40 -14.07 14.50
C ALA A 190 22.55 -14.85 13.84
N ARG A 191 22.81 -16.07 14.30
CA ARG A 191 23.54 -17.07 13.51
C ARG A 191 22.54 -17.70 12.54
N CYS A 192 22.82 -17.55 11.24
CA CYS A 192 22.19 -18.37 10.21
C CYS A 192 22.56 -19.83 10.49
N SER A 193 21.57 -20.72 10.63
CA SER A 193 21.84 -22.16 10.71
C SER A 193 22.22 -22.66 9.30
N ASP A 194 23.27 -23.46 9.19
CA ASP A 194 23.98 -23.81 7.95
C ASP A 194 23.17 -24.64 6.92
N ASP A 195 21.86 -24.88 7.14
CA ASP A 195 20.97 -25.70 6.30
C ASP A 195 19.94 -24.87 5.48
N CYS A 196 20.29 -23.65 5.08
CA CYS A 196 19.49 -22.90 4.09
C CYS A 196 19.75 -23.45 2.68
N THR A 197 19.04 -24.51 2.31
CA THR A 197 19.05 -25.01 0.91
C THR A 197 18.69 -23.88 -0.07
N MET A 198 19.34 -23.86 -1.25
CA MET A 198 19.12 -22.86 -2.34
C MET A 198 17.64 -22.54 -2.64
N GLY A 199 16.73 -23.51 -2.38
CA GLY A 199 15.29 -23.33 -2.51
C GLY A 199 14.70 -22.28 -1.55
N GLN A 200 15.15 -22.20 -0.30
CA GLN A 200 14.60 -21.26 0.70
C GLN A 200 15.03 -19.81 0.44
N ILE A 201 16.28 -19.61 0.02
CA ILE A 201 16.81 -18.28 -0.34
C ILE A 201 16.04 -17.71 -1.54
N SER A 202 15.80 -18.54 -2.55
CA SER A 202 15.08 -18.14 -3.75
C SER A 202 13.71 -17.55 -3.40
N VAL A 203 13.01 -18.14 -2.44
CA VAL A 203 11.65 -17.69 -2.17
C VAL A 203 11.51 -16.56 -1.15
N VAL A 204 12.49 -16.39 -0.26
CA VAL A 204 12.63 -15.15 0.52
C VAL A 204 12.84 -13.95 -0.40
N VAL A 205 13.71 -14.09 -1.41
CA VAL A 205 13.95 -13.02 -2.41
C VAL A 205 12.69 -12.70 -3.19
N ILE A 206 11.94 -13.72 -3.60
CA ILE A 206 10.65 -13.57 -4.30
C ILE A 206 9.63 -12.84 -3.42
N GLY A 207 9.51 -13.19 -2.14
CA GLY A 207 8.62 -12.51 -1.20
C GLY A 207 8.98 -11.04 -1.00
N ILE A 208 10.27 -10.73 -0.84
CA ILE A 208 10.75 -9.35 -0.73
C ILE A 208 10.44 -8.55 -1.99
N LEU A 209 10.70 -9.13 -3.17
CA LEU A 209 10.44 -8.46 -4.45
C LEU A 209 8.96 -8.18 -4.65
N ARG A 210 8.09 -9.14 -4.32
CA ARG A 210 6.63 -8.94 -4.33
C ARG A 210 6.23 -7.76 -3.47
N ASP A 211 6.69 -7.73 -2.22
CA ASP A 211 6.25 -6.73 -1.25
C ASP A 211 6.67 -5.32 -1.69
N ARG A 212 7.86 -5.18 -2.28
CA ARG A 212 8.33 -3.93 -2.88
C ARG A 212 7.45 -3.48 -4.04
N PHE A 213 7.14 -4.38 -4.98
CA PHE A 213 6.31 -4.05 -6.13
C PHE A 213 4.88 -3.68 -5.71
N ARG A 214 4.30 -4.43 -4.78
CA ARG A 214 3.01 -4.14 -4.15
C ARG A 214 3.00 -2.73 -3.56
N THR A 215 3.99 -2.38 -2.76
CA THR A 215 4.09 -1.04 -2.16
C THR A 215 4.20 0.05 -3.23
N THR A 216 5.01 -0.14 -4.27
CA THR A 216 5.13 0.83 -5.37
C THR A 216 3.80 1.05 -6.08
N VAL A 217 3.04 -0.02 -6.37
CA VAL A 217 1.71 0.09 -7.01
C VAL A 217 0.74 0.89 -6.13
N ASN A 218 0.71 0.63 -4.81
CA ASN A 218 -0.14 1.38 -3.90
C ASN A 218 0.22 2.88 -3.89
N VAL A 219 1.52 3.22 -3.82
CA VAL A 219 1.99 4.62 -3.86
C VAL A 219 1.61 5.32 -5.17
N ILE A 220 1.69 4.62 -6.31
CA ILE A 220 1.22 5.15 -7.60
C ILE A 220 -0.29 5.39 -7.56
N GLY A 221 -1.06 4.45 -7.00
CA GLY A 221 -2.50 4.58 -6.83
C GLY A 221 -2.89 5.79 -5.97
N ASP A 222 -2.23 5.98 -4.82
CA ASP A 222 -2.46 7.13 -3.92
C ASP A 222 -2.25 8.46 -4.66
N ALA A 223 -1.14 8.54 -5.38
CA ALA A 223 -0.76 9.74 -6.09
C ALA A 223 -1.71 10.04 -7.27
N LEU A 224 -2.09 9.02 -8.05
CA LEU A 224 -3.08 9.17 -9.13
C LEU A 224 -4.46 9.55 -8.58
N GLY A 225 -4.86 8.96 -7.44
CA GLY A 225 -6.09 9.30 -6.75
C GLY A 225 -6.13 10.77 -6.31
N ALA A 226 -5.05 11.25 -5.69
CA ALA A 226 -4.91 12.67 -5.35
C ALA A 226 -5.00 13.58 -6.58
N GLY A 227 -4.37 13.20 -7.70
CA GLY A 227 -4.47 13.94 -8.96
C GLY A 227 -5.88 13.94 -9.59
N ILE A 228 -6.65 12.85 -9.42
CA ILE A 228 -8.05 12.79 -9.84
C ILE A 228 -8.90 13.73 -8.99
N VAL A 229 -8.75 13.68 -7.67
CA VAL A 229 -9.50 14.55 -6.74
C VAL A 229 -9.18 16.02 -6.98
N ASP A 230 -7.91 16.36 -7.16
CA ASP A 230 -7.48 17.72 -7.55
C ASP A 230 -8.17 18.19 -8.83
N HIS A 231 -8.27 17.31 -9.85
CA HIS A 231 -8.95 17.64 -11.10
C HIS A 231 -10.44 17.92 -10.91
N LEU A 232 -11.11 17.13 -10.06
CA LEU A 232 -12.55 17.26 -9.82
C LEU A 232 -12.91 18.44 -8.90
N SER A 233 -12.04 18.77 -7.94
CA SER A 233 -12.31 19.80 -6.91
C SER A 233 -11.79 21.19 -7.26
N LYS A 234 -11.30 21.45 -8.47
CA LYS A 234 -10.74 22.78 -8.84
C LYS A 234 -11.64 23.97 -8.54
N GLY A 235 -12.94 23.83 -8.78
CA GLY A 235 -13.91 24.89 -8.50
C GLY A 235 -14.09 25.15 -7.00
N GLU A 236 -14.04 24.11 -6.17
CA GLU A 236 -14.12 24.22 -4.71
C GLU A 236 -12.84 24.83 -4.13
N LEU A 237 -11.69 24.40 -4.66
CA LEU A 237 -10.38 24.92 -4.25
C LEU A 237 -10.23 26.42 -4.53
N ALA A 238 -10.73 26.89 -5.68
CA ALA A 238 -10.73 28.32 -6.02
C ALA A 238 -11.55 29.13 -5.01
N ARG A 239 -12.77 28.68 -4.71
CA ARG A 239 -13.65 29.34 -3.72
C ARG A 239 -13.04 29.36 -2.31
N MET A 240 -12.36 28.29 -1.92
CA MET A 240 -11.65 28.25 -0.63
C MET A 240 -10.50 29.24 -0.58
N THR A 241 -9.82 29.50 -1.71
CA THR A 241 -8.76 30.51 -1.80
C THR A 241 -9.35 31.92 -1.74
N GLU A 242 -10.41 32.20 -2.51
CA GLU A 242 -11.13 33.50 -2.47
C GLU A 242 -11.62 33.83 -1.06
N ASN A 243 -12.29 32.89 -0.40
CA ASN A 243 -12.77 33.09 0.98
C ASN A 243 -11.61 33.35 1.97
N ALA A 244 -10.46 32.71 1.77
CA ALA A 244 -9.30 32.90 2.64
C ALA A 244 -8.66 34.28 2.44
N GLU A 245 -8.61 34.77 1.19
CA GLU A 245 -8.16 36.12 0.86
C GLU A 245 -9.11 37.18 1.45
N GLU A 246 -10.43 37.00 1.30
CA GLU A 246 -11.43 37.89 1.91
C GLU A 246 -11.29 37.95 3.44
N LEU A 247 -11.06 36.82 4.10
CA LEU A 247 -10.83 36.76 5.56
C LEU A 247 -9.55 37.49 5.97
N SER A 248 -8.45 37.34 5.20
CA SER A 248 -7.21 38.05 5.50
C SER A 248 -7.34 39.55 5.31
N ASP A 249 -8.07 40.00 4.29
CA ASP A 249 -8.32 41.42 4.05
C ASP A 249 -9.13 42.03 5.18
N VAL A 250 -10.16 41.32 5.67
CA VAL A 250 -10.96 41.75 6.83
C VAL A 250 -10.11 41.80 8.09
N GLU A 251 -9.27 40.81 8.34
CA GLU A 251 -8.37 40.78 9.51
C GLU A 251 -7.35 41.92 9.47
N GLU A 252 -6.78 42.23 8.30
CA GLU A 252 -5.88 43.36 8.12
C GLU A 252 -6.59 44.70 8.39
N HIS A 253 -7.83 44.87 7.91
CA HIS A 253 -8.62 46.09 8.18
C HIS A 253 -9.02 46.24 9.66
N LEU A 254 -9.24 45.14 10.38
CA LEU A 254 -9.54 45.16 11.82
C LEU A 254 -8.28 45.39 12.68
N MET A 255 -7.10 45.00 12.18
CA MET A 255 -5.80 45.18 12.84
C MET A 255 -5.16 46.54 12.56
N GLN A 256 -5.73 47.39 11.68
CA GLN A 256 -5.21 48.74 11.49
C GLN A 256 -5.30 49.52 12.81
N PRO A 257 -4.21 50.18 13.25
CA PRO A 257 -4.26 50.97 14.47
C PRO A 257 -5.33 52.04 14.29
N VAL A 258 -6.29 52.10 15.23
CA VAL A 258 -7.24 53.21 15.34
C VAL A 258 -6.40 54.48 15.44
N GLY A 259 -6.26 55.19 14.33
CA GLY A 259 -5.47 56.41 14.26
C GLY A 259 -6.04 57.39 15.27
N ASN A 260 -5.26 57.65 16.31
CA ASN A 260 -5.55 58.69 17.29
C ASN A 260 -5.58 60.05 16.57
N LYS A 261 -6.77 60.46 16.12
CA LYS A 261 -7.03 61.77 15.52
C LYS A 261 -7.59 62.78 16.52
N ASP A 262 -7.49 62.51 17.82
CA ASP A 262 -7.87 63.44 18.87
C ASP A 262 -6.66 63.76 19.73
N ASN A 263 -5.84 64.72 19.29
CA ASN A 263 -5.04 65.63 20.14
C ASN A 263 -4.32 66.66 19.25
N MET A 264 -5.09 67.39 18.45
CA MET A 264 -4.64 68.64 17.82
C MET A 264 -5.73 69.70 18.03
N ALA A 265 -5.86 70.15 19.27
CA ALA A 265 -6.33 71.47 19.66
C ALA A 265 -6.49 71.46 21.16
N LEU A 266 -5.51 71.99 21.89
CA LEU A 266 -5.73 72.88 23.02
C LEU A 266 -4.41 73.62 23.25
N THR A 267 -4.49 74.91 22.92
CA THR A 267 -3.62 76.02 23.29
C THR A 267 -3.12 75.99 24.72
#